data_AF-A0A4R5KZF6-F1
#
_entry.id   AF-A0A4R5KZF6-F1
#
_cell.length_a   1.000
_cell.length_b   1.000
_cell.length_c   1.000
_cell.angle_alpha   90.00
_cell.angle_beta   90.00
_cell.angle_gamma   90.00
#
_symmetry.space_group_name_H-M   'P 1'
#
loop_
_entity.id
_entity.type
_entity.pdbx_description
1 polymer ?
#
loop_
_entity_poly.entity_id
_entity_poly.type
_entity_poly.pdbx_seq_one_letter_code
_entity_poly.pdbx_strand_id
1 'polypeptide(L)'
;MAAINRDDVAHLARLAHIEMSPEELDRMAGELAVIVDSVKSVSEAAGADVPATSHPIPLSNVFREDVVGHTFAAEQALSGAPDSFEGRFKVPAILDEE
;
A
#
# COMPACT_ATOMS: atom_id res chain seq x y z
N MET A 1 14.21 19.40 -6.99
CA MET A 1 13.32 18.54 -6.19
C MET A 1 13.76 18.63 -4.75
N ALA A 2 12.83 18.82 -3.81
CA ALA A 2 13.17 18.87 -2.40
C ALA A 2 13.77 17.52 -1.96
N ALA A 3 14.82 17.56 -1.16
CA ALA A 3 15.38 16.35 -0.55
C ALA A 3 14.33 15.75 0.40
N ILE A 4 14.11 14.44 0.32
CA ILE A 4 13.27 13.74 1.31
C ILE A 4 13.94 13.89 2.67
N ASN A 5 13.21 14.46 3.62
CA ASN A 5 13.67 14.64 4.99
C ASN A 5 12.93 13.70 5.94
N ARG A 6 13.34 13.69 7.20
CA ARG A 6 12.76 12.84 8.25
C ARG A 6 11.25 13.01 8.40
N ASP A 7 10.73 14.23 8.29
CA ASP A 7 9.30 14.50 8.45
C ASP A 7 8.49 13.95 7.28
N ASP A 8 9.06 13.98 6.07
CA ASP A 8 8.47 13.33 4.88
C ASP A 8 8.38 11.82 5.09
N VAL A 9 9.43 11.19 5.63
CA VAL A 9 9.43 9.75 5.96
C VAL A 9 8.40 9.43 7.03
N ALA A 10 8.33 10.22 8.09
CA ALA A 10 7.34 10.03 9.15
C ALA A 10 5.90 10.17 8.61
N HIS A 11 5.68 11.10 7.68
CA HIS A 11 4.39 11.25 7.01
C HIS A 11 4.04 10.04 6.13
N LEU A 12 4.99 9.56 5.33
CA LEU A 12 4.80 8.37 4.49
C LEU A 12 4.55 7.12 5.34
N ALA A 13 5.27 6.95 6.44
CA ALA A 13 5.09 5.84 7.37
C ALA A 13 3.67 5.81 7.95
N ARG A 14 3.12 6.97 8.33
CA ARG A 14 1.71 7.09 8.75
C ARG A 14 0.73 6.69 7.65
N LEU A 15 0.93 7.18 6.43
CA LEU A 15 0.07 6.84 5.28
C LEU A 15 0.11 5.34 4.94
N ALA A 16 1.26 4.71 5.15
CA ALA A 16 1.47 3.28 4.91
C ALA A 16 1.09 2.39 6.11
N HIS A 17 0.63 2.97 7.24
CA HIS A 17 0.39 2.27 8.50
C HIS A 17 1.61 1.48 9.02
N ILE A 18 2.81 2.06 8.90
CA ILE A 18 4.06 1.50 9.39
C ILE A 18 4.53 2.32 10.59
N GLU A 19 4.59 1.69 11.77
CA GLU A 19 5.23 2.27 12.94
C GLU A 19 6.75 2.18 12.77
N MET A 20 7.46 3.28 13.07
CA MET A 20 8.92 3.36 12.97
C MET A 20 9.51 4.05 14.19
N SER A 21 10.64 3.53 14.68
CA SER A 21 11.40 4.18 15.74
C SER A 21 12.07 5.47 15.25
N PRO A 22 12.48 6.37 16.17
CA PRO A 22 13.27 7.55 15.83
C PRO A 22 14.51 7.25 14.97
N GLU A 23 15.22 6.18 15.29
CA GLU A 23 16.45 5.75 14.61
C GLU A 23 16.16 5.17 13.22
N GLU A 24 15.02 4.49 13.07
CA GLU A 24 14.56 3.96 11.78
C GLU A 24 14.16 5.11 10.84
N LEU A 25 13.51 6.15 11.35
CA LEU A 25 13.16 7.34 10.56
C LEU A 25 14.42 8.05 10.02
N ASP A 26 15.43 8.22 10.86
CA ASP A 26 16.70 8.86 10.45
C ASP A 26 17.43 8.03 9.38
N ARG A 27 17.46 6.70 9.54
CA ARG A 27 18.08 5.80 8.58
C ARG A 27 17.31 5.79 7.25
N MET A 28 16.00 5.63 7.30
CA MET A 28 15.12 5.53 6.15
C MET A 28 15.14 6.81 5.31
N ALA A 29 15.31 7.99 5.92
CA ALA A 29 15.49 9.24 5.19
C ALA A 29 16.71 9.20 4.25
N GLY A 30 17.83 8.65 4.72
CA GLY A 30 19.03 8.46 3.90
C GLY A 30 18.82 7.43 2.79
N GLU A 31 18.22 6.29 3.13
CA GLU A 31 17.95 5.20 2.17
C GLU A 31 16.99 5.65 1.06
N LEU A 32 15.88 6.31 1.41
CA LEU A 32 14.91 6.85 0.43
C LEU A 32 15.53 7.92 -0.45
N ALA A 33 16.43 8.76 0.07
CA ALA A 33 17.13 9.74 -0.74
C ALA A 33 17.96 9.08 -1.86
N VAL A 34 18.65 7.97 -1.56
CA VAL A 34 19.41 7.19 -2.55
C VAL A 34 18.47 6.58 -3.60
N ILE A 35 17.35 6.01 -3.17
CA ILE A 35 16.36 5.39 -4.07
C ILE A 35 15.77 6.43 -5.03
N VAL A 36 15.34 7.57 -4.52
CA VAL A 36 14.75 8.65 -5.34
C VAL A 36 15.77 9.20 -6.32
N ASP A 37 17.04 9.31 -5.91
CA ASP A 37 18.10 9.73 -6.83
C ASP A 37 18.31 8.72 -7.96
N SER A 38 18.32 7.41 -7.64
CA SER A 38 18.39 6.34 -8.63
C SER A 38 17.21 6.39 -9.63
N VAL A 39 15.99 6.63 -9.15
CA VAL A 39 14.78 6.71 -9.98
C VAL A 39 14.81 7.89 -10.96
N LYS A 40 15.58 8.97 -10.71
CA LYS A 40 15.72 10.08 -11.67
C LYS A 40 16.25 9.63 -13.03
N SER A 41 17.09 8.61 -13.08
CA SER A 41 17.58 8.03 -14.34
C SER A 41 16.45 7.54 -15.25
N VAL A 42 15.31 7.13 -14.69
CA VAL A 42 14.13 6.71 -15.45
C VAL A 42 13.49 7.90 -16.18
N SER A 43 13.52 9.09 -15.57
CA SER A 43 13.00 10.33 -16.17
C SER A 43 13.83 10.79 -17.38
N GLU A 44 15.08 10.33 -17.52
CA GLU A 44 15.91 10.59 -18.69
C GLU A 44 15.47 9.76 -19.91
N ALA A 45 14.82 8.62 -19.66
CA ALA A 45 14.41 7.68 -20.71
C ALA A 45 12.95 7.86 -21.17
N ALA A 46 12.05 8.32 -20.29
CA ALA A 46 10.63 8.48 -20.58
C ALA A 46 10.19 9.95 -20.48
N GLY A 47 9.99 10.59 -21.63
CA GLY A 47 9.53 11.98 -21.75
C GLY A 47 8.00 12.12 -21.69
N ALA A 48 7.53 13.38 -21.74
CA ALA A 48 6.10 13.71 -21.69
C ALA A 48 5.29 13.22 -22.92
N ASP A 49 5.98 12.86 -24.00
CA ASP A 49 5.43 12.28 -25.22
C ASP A 49 5.19 10.77 -25.13
N VAL A 50 5.71 10.11 -24.08
CA VAL A 50 5.49 8.68 -23.83
C VAL A 50 4.20 8.49 -23.04
N PRO A 51 3.15 7.87 -23.61
CA PRO A 51 1.92 7.62 -22.88
C PRO A 51 2.16 6.62 -21.75
N ALA A 52 1.59 6.90 -20.58
CA ALA A 52 1.68 6.01 -19.43
C ALA A 52 1.05 4.64 -19.74
N THR A 53 1.79 3.57 -19.48
CA THR A 53 1.32 2.20 -19.70
C THR A 53 0.75 1.64 -18.40
N SER A 54 -0.58 1.54 -18.31
CA SER A 54 -1.26 0.97 -17.13
C SER A 54 -1.33 -0.57 -17.17
N HIS A 55 -1.57 -1.12 -18.36
CA HIS A 55 -1.65 -2.57 -18.58
C HIS A 55 -0.73 -2.94 -19.76
N PRO A 56 0.11 -3.98 -19.62
CA PRO A 56 0.99 -4.41 -20.70
C PRO A 56 0.24 -5.10 -21.84
N ILE A 57 -1.02 -5.50 -21.60
CA ILE A 57 -1.92 -6.09 -22.58
C ILE A 57 -3.18 -5.23 -22.71
N PRO A 58 -3.75 -5.09 -23.92
CA PRO A 58 -4.99 -4.36 -24.10
C PRO A 58 -6.14 -5.12 -23.44
N LEU A 59 -6.75 -4.50 -22.43
CA LEU A 59 -7.97 -4.99 -21.80
C LEU A 59 -9.15 -4.16 -22.28
N SER A 60 -10.27 -4.81 -22.55
CA SER A 60 -11.51 -4.14 -22.94
C SER A 60 -12.68 -4.89 -22.34
N ASN A 61 -13.51 -4.20 -21.55
CA ASN A 61 -14.84 -4.65 -21.12
C ASN A 61 -14.86 -6.08 -20.55
N VAL A 62 -13.97 -6.36 -19.60
CA VAL A 62 -13.93 -7.66 -18.91
C VAL A 62 -15.08 -7.71 -17.90
N PHE A 63 -16.19 -8.35 -18.30
CA PHE A 63 -17.37 -8.52 -17.47
C PHE A 63 -17.42 -9.90 -16.79
N ARG A 64 -18.17 -9.96 -15.69
CA ARG A 64 -18.57 -11.20 -15.01
C ARG A 64 -20.08 -11.31 -15.09
N GLU A 65 -20.58 -12.51 -15.39
CA GLU A 65 -22.01 -12.83 -15.34
C GLU A 65 -22.60 -12.59 -13.95
N ASP A 66 -23.82 -12.07 -13.88
CA ASP A 66 -24.51 -11.80 -12.61
C ASP A 66 -25.17 -13.06 -12.04
N VAL A 67 -24.33 -13.99 -11.60
CA VAL A 67 -24.74 -15.25 -10.97
C VAL A 67 -24.09 -15.41 -9.61
N VAL A 68 -24.76 -16.10 -8.70
CA VAL A 68 -24.22 -16.43 -7.37
C VAL A 68 -23.02 -17.36 -7.53
N GLY A 69 -21.87 -16.95 -7.01
CA GLY A 69 -20.63 -17.73 -7.03
C GLY A 69 -20.48 -18.64 -5.80
N HIS A 70 -19.35 -19.34 -5.74
CA HIS A 70 -18.97 -20.08 -4.55
C HIS A 70 -18.73 -19.13 -3.37
N THR A 71 -19.29 -19.45 -2.20
CA THR A 71 -19.11 -18.72 -0.95
C THR A 71 -18.43 -19.61 0.09
N PHE A 72 -17.50 -19.05 0.84
CA PHE A 72 -16.89 -19.75 1.98
C PHE A 72 -17.87 -19.90 3.14
N ALA A 73 -17.75 -21.01 3.88
CA ALA A 73 -18.34 -21.14 5.21
C ALA A 73 -17.68 -20.17 6.19
N ALA A 74 -18.37 -19.82 7.28
CA ALA A 74 -17.84 -18.90 8.30
C ALA A 74 -16.49 -19.37 8.87
N GLU A 75 -16.35 -20.67 9.13
CA GLU A 75 -15.09 -21.28 9.59
C GLU A 75 -13.96 -21.10 8.59
N GLN A 76 -14.24 -21.31 7.29
CA GLN A 76 -13.25 -21.15 6.23
C GLN A 76 -12.80 -19.70 6.10
N ALA A 77 -13.74 -18.75 6.17
CA ALA A 77 -13.44 -17.32 6.14
C ALA A 77 -12.57 -16.86 7.33
N LEU A 78 -12.74 -17.49 8.51
CA LEU A 78 -12.02 -17.14 9.74
C LEU A 78 -10.73 -17.96 9.94
N SER A 79 -10.43 -18.92 9.08
CA SER A 79 -9.28 -19.83 9.23
C SER A 79 -7.92 -19.13 9.35
N GLY A 80 -7.79 -17.93 8.80
CA GLY A 80 -6.58 -17.09 8.89
C GLY A 80 -6.71 -15.88 9.83
N ALA A 81 -7.80 -15.78 10.59
CA ALA A 81 -8.02 -14.66 11.50
C ALA A 81 -7.06 -14.76 12.70
N PRO A 82 -6.26 -13.72 13.02
CA PRO A 82 -5.40 -13.72 14.21
C PRO A 82 -6.20 -13.82 15.52
N ASP A 83 -7.38 -13.18 15.56
CA ASP A 83 -8.33 -13.27 16.66
C ASP A 83 -9.76 -13.30 16.10
N SER A 84 -10.62 -14.10 16.71
CA SER A 84 -12.03 -14.23 16.31
C SER A 84 -12.92 -14.50 17.51
N PHE A 85 -14.15 -14.02 17.46
CA PHE A 85 -15.13 -14.21 18.51
C PHE A 85 -16.53 -14.31 17.91
N GLU A 86 -17.30 -15.32 18.32
CA GLU A 86 -18.68 -15.56 17.87
C GLU A 86 -18.86 -15.51 16.34
N GLY A 87 -17.92 -16.10 15.59
CA GLY A 87 -17.99 -16.13 14.12
C GLY A 87 -17.68 -14.79 13.44
N ARG A 88 -16.94 -13.90 14.11
CA ARG A 88 -16.51 -12.58 13.59
C ARG A 88 -15.01 -12.38 13.77
N PHE A 89 -14.41 -11.56 12.92
CA PHE A 89 -13.07 -11.03 13.16
C PHE A 89 -13.12 -10.10 14.37
N LYS A 90 -12.26 -10.35 15.34
CA LYS A 90 -12.17 -9.51 16.54
C LYS A 90 -11.02 -8.53 16.38
N VAL A 91 -11.32 -7.25 16.54
CA VAL A 91 -10.35 -6.14 16.44
C VAL A 91 -10.53 -5.20 17.63
N PRO A 92 -9.50 -4.42 17.99
CA PRO A 92 -9.69 -3.28 18.91
C PRO A 92 -10.80 -2.37 18.39
N ALA A 93 -11.68 -1.94 19.29
CA ALA A 93 -12.72 -0.99 18.93
C ALA A 93 -12.06 0.35 18.57
N ILE A 94 -12.40 0.89 17.40
CA ILE A 94 -12.07 2.27 17.05
C ILE A 94 -13.13 3.13 17.72
N LEU A 95 -12.84 3.55 18.96
CA LEU A 95 -13.61 4.57 19.66
C LEU A 95 -12.89 5.88 19.40
N ASP A 96 -13.52 6.80 18.69
CA ASP A 96 -12.98 8.16 18.56
C ASP A 96 -12.98 8.81 19.95
N GLU A 97 -11.80 8.95 20.55
CA GLU A 97 -11.51 9.93 21.59
C GLU A 97 -10.39 10.81 21.05
N GLU A 98 -10.78 11.86 20.30
CA GLU A 98 -9.94 12.94 19.69
C GLU A 98 -8.64 12.53 18.96
#